data_AF-A0A7W9AYP7-F1
#
_entry.id   AF-A0A7W9AYP7-F1
#
_cell.length_a   1.000
_cell.length_b   1.000
_cell.length_c   1.000
_cell.angle_alpha   90.00
_cell.angle_beta   90.00
_cell.angle_gamma   90.00
#
_symmetry.space_group_name_H-M   'P 1'
#
loop_
_entity.id
_entity.type
_entity.pdbx_description
1 polymer ?
#
loop_
_entity_poly.entity_id
_entity_poly.type
_entity_poly.pdbx_seq_one_letter_code
_entity_poly.pdbx_strand_id
1 'polypeptide(L)'
;MLTMQRAELAAAEAPIEAAVSEYLGRLPFLWLPVDDEPGPASLRGYIERNAIALTSGLHEPMIDPPSPSWLGFRSGRDKVRRSGLWNQRHVDENYEPRFLDVLETAIERSTDS
;
A
#
# COMPACT_ATOMS: atom_id res chain seq x y z
N MET A 1 -3.51 -1.70 31.70
CA MET A 1 -4.31 -1.61 30.46
C MET A 1 -5.13 -0.34 30.56
N LEU A 2 -4.98 0.59 29.62
CA LEU A 2 -5.92 1.71 29.51
C LEU A 2 -7.24 1.14 28.99
N THR A 3 -8.23 1.04 29.87
CA THR A 3 -9.59 0.66 29.49
C THR A 3 -10.32 1.92 29.04
N MET A 4 -9.92 2.49 27.91
CA MET A 4 -10.68 3.60 27.31
C MET A 4 -11.99 3.03 26.73
N GLN A 5 -13.09 3.74 26.92
CA GLN A 5 -14.32 3.40 26.23
C GLN A 5 -14.16 3.69 24.73
N ARG A 6 -14.85 2.93 23.87
CA ARG A 6 -14.75 3.09 22.40
C ARG A 6 -14.99 4.54 21.94
N ALA A 7 -15.89 5.26 22.60
CA ALA A 7 -16.19 6.65 22.28
C ALA A 7 -15.02 7.59 22.58
N GLU A 8 -14.31 7.36 23.68
CA GLU A 8 -13.13 8.15 24.06
C GLU A 8 -11.95 7.85 23.12
N LEU A 9 -11.78 6.59 22.73
CA LEU A 9 -10.77 6.21 21.74
C LEU A 9 -11.05 6.86 20.39
N ALA A 10 -12.29 6.79 19.89
CA ALA A 10 -12.66 7.43 18.63
C ALA A 10 -12.46 8.96 18.68
N ALA A 11 -12.79 9.60 19.80
CA ALA A 11 -12.54 11.03 19.98
C ALA A 11 -11.04 11.37 19.98
N ALA A 12 -10.20 10.49 20.51
CA ALA A 12 -8.74 10.64 20.49
C ALA A 12 -8.12 10.36 19.10
N GLU A 13 -8.71 9.46 18.31
CA GLU A 13 -8.26 9.12 16.96
C GLU A 13 -8.70 10.16 15.91
N ALA A 14 -9.85 10.82 16.10
CA ALA A 14 -10.44 11.73 15.12
C ALA A 14 -9.50 12.84 14.59
N PRO A 15 -8.67 13.51 15.41
CA PRO A 15 -7.71 14.50 14.89
C PRO A 15 -6.63 13.87 13.99
N ILE A 16 -6.21 12.63 14.28
CA ILE A 16 -5.22 11.90 13.50
C ILE A 16 -5.84 11.45 12.17
N GLU A 17 -7.06 10.91 12.20
CA GLU A 17 -7.80 10.52 11.00
C GLU A 17 -8.04 11.72 10.06
N ALA A 18 -8.37 12.89 10.62
CA ALA A 18 -8.50 14.12 9.85
C ALA A 18 -7.17 14.52 9.19
N ALA A 19 -6.06 14.50 9.93
CA ALA A 19 -4.74 14.84 9.40
C ALA A 19 -4.27 13.86 8.31
N VAL A 20 -4.52 12.55 8.48
CA VAL A 20 -4.25 11.53 7.45
C VAL A 20 -5.11 11.79 6.21
N SER A 21 -6.39 12.12 6.38
CA SER A 21 -7.28 12.40 5.26
C SER A 21 -6.86 13.64 4.47
N GLU A 22 -6.47 14.72 5.17
CA GLU A 22 -5.93 15.93 4.54
C GLU A 22 -4.66 15.62 3.76
N TYR A 23 -3.75 14.84 4.34
CA TYR A 23 -2.51 14.44 3.68
C TYR A 23 -2.78 13.61 2.41
N LEU A 24 -3.57 12.53 2.53
CA LEU A 24 -3.90 11.66 1.40
C LEU A 24 -4.66 12.40 0.30
N GLY A 25 -5.57 13.31 0.67
CA GLY A 25 -6.34 14.11 -0.28
C GLY A 25 -5.51 15.09 -1.11
N ARG A 26 -4.27 15.37 -0.70
CA ARG A 26 -3.32 16.21 -1.46
C ARG A 26 -2.41 15.40 -2.38
N LEU A 27 -2.39 14.08 -2.27
CA LEU A 27 -1.56 13.23 -3.13
C LEU A 27 -2.22 13.09 -4.51
N PRO A 28 -1.41 13.03 -5.58
CA PRO A 28 -1.92 12.65 -6.89
C PRO A 28 -2.61 11.29 -6.82
N PHE A 29 -3.75 11.18 -7.50
CA PHE A 29 -4.52 9.95 -7.57
C PHE A 29 -4.79 9.60 -9.04
N LEU A 30 -4.42 8.38 -9.43
CA LEU A 30 -4.65 7.86 -10.78
C LEU A 30 -5.63 6.69 -10.70
N TRP A 31 -6.70 6.76 -11.49
CA TRP A 31 -7.67 5.69 -11.62
C TRP A 31 -7.37 4.85 -12.86
N LEU A 32 -7.15 3.55 -12.67
CA LEU A 32 -6.85 2.63 -13.76
C LEU A 32 -8.13 1.87 -14.21
N PRO A 33 -8.50 1.91 -15.50
CA PRO A 33 -9.66 1.19 -16.04
C PRO A 33 -9.33 -0.31 -16.17
N VAL A 34 -9.54 -1.05 -15.08
CA VAL A 34 -9.30 -2.49 -14.97
C VAL A 34 -10.62 -3.17 -14.63
N ASP A 35 -11.43 -3.43 -15.67
CA ASP A 35 -12.82 -3.88 -15.56
C ASP A 35 -12.99 -5.41 -15.64
N ASP A 36 -12.01 -6.18 -15.15
CA ASP A 36 -12.05 -7.64 -15.19
C ASP A 36 -12.76 -8.25 -13.97
N GLU A 37 -13.28 -9.47 -14.15
CA GLU A 37 -13.98 -10.17 -13.08
C GLU A 37 -13.05 -10.47 -11.89
N PRO A 38 -13.49 -10.23 -10.63
CA PRO A 38 -12.68 -10.54 -9.46
C PRO A 38 -12.30 -12.01 -9.38
N GLY A 39 -11.00 -12.30 -9.22
CA GLY A 39 -10.51 -13.66 -9.04
C GLY A 39 -8.99 -13.74 -8.91
N PRO A 40 -8.43 -14.95 -8.65
CA PRO A 40 -6.98 -15.13 -8.51
C PRO A 40 -6.18 -14.78 -9.78
N ALA A 41 -6.83 -14.87 -10.94
CA ALA A 41 -6.27 -14.52 -12.25
C ALA A 41 -6.62 -13.09 -12.68
N SER A 42 -7.22 -12.29 -11.78
CA SER A 42 -7.64 -10.93 -12.11
C SER A 42 -6.44 -10.04 -12.41
N LEU A 43 -6.58 -9.20 -13.44
CA LEU A 43 -5.63 -8.16 -13.81
C LEU A 43 -5.44 -7.17 -12.66
N ARG A 44 -6.51 -6.78 -11.98
CA ARG A 44 -6.45 -5.96 -10.76
C ARG A 44 -5.56 -6.62 -9.71
N GLY A 45 -5.78 -7.91 -9.43
CA GLY A 45 -4.99 -8.67 -8.47
C GLY A 45 -3.53 -8.83 -8.89
N TYR A 46 -3.29 -9.00 -10.20
CA TYR A 46 -1.95 -9.06 -10.79
C TYR A 46 -1.18 -7.75 -10.61
N ILE A 47 -1.79 -6.61 -10.90
CA ILE A 47 -1.17 -5.29 -10.70
C ILE A 47 -0.90 -5.05 -9.21
N GLU A 48 -1.89 -5.30 -8.34
CA GLU A 48 -1.80 -5.07 -6.89
C GLU A 48 -0.63 -5.84 -6.27
N ARG A 49 -0.56 -7.16 -6.48
CA ARG A 49 0.48 -7.99 -5.85
C ARG A 49 1.88 -7.63 -6.32
N ASN A 50 2.06 -7.34 -7.62
CA ASN A 50 3.36 -6.99 -8.16
C ASN A 50 3.81 -5.59 -7.73
N ALA A 51 2.90 -4.62 -7.64
CA ALA A 51 3.22 -3.28 -7.14
C ALA A 51 3.65 -3.31 -5.67
N ILE A 52 2.97 -4.11 -4.83
CA ILE A 52 3.36 -4.32 -3.44
C ILE A 52 4.72 -5.01 -3.35
N ALA A 53 4.92 -6.10 -4.11
CA ALA A 53 6.18 -6.84 -4.14
C ALA A 53 7.36 -5.96 -4.59
N LEU A 54 7.15 -5.12 -5.61
CA LEU A 54 8.16 -4.19 -6.12
C LEU A 54 8.55 -3.13 -5.08
N THR A 55 7.57 -2.58 -4.35
CA THR A 55 7.79 -1.49 -3.37
C THR A 55 8.18 -2.00 -1.98
N SER A 56 8.16 -3.31 -1.77
CA SER A 56 8.56 -3.91 -0.50
C SER A 56 10.07 -3.86 -0.30
N GLY A 57 10.50 -3.22 0.78
CA GLY A 57 11.88 -3.21 1.25
C GLY A 57 12.37 -4.52 1.87
N LEU A 58 11.61 -5.62 1.71
CA LEU A 58 11.97 -6.93 2.26
C LEU A 58 13.10 -7.62 1.47
N HIS A 59 13.32 -7.20 0.22
CA HIS A 59 14.43 -7.65 -0.61
C HIS A 59 15.68 -6.79 -0.40
N GLU A 60 16.85 -7.43 -0.40
CA GLU A 60 18.15 -6.77 -0.24
C GLU A 60 18.83 -6.56 -1.61
N PRO A 61 19.43 -5.39 -1.90
CA PRO A 61 19.40 -4.18 -1.08
C PRO A 61 18.05 -3.47 -1.15
N MET A 62 17.59 -2.93 -0.02
CA MET A 62 16.39 -2.09 0.03
C MET A 62 16.64 -0.75 -0.70
N ILE A 63 15.96 -0.57 -1.84
CA ILE A 63 16.16 0.58 -2.72
C ILE A 63 15.64 1.88 -2.09
N ASP A 64 14.46 1.83 -1.46
CA ASP A 64 13.80 2.97 -0.82
C ASP A 64 13.46 2.64 0.65
N PRO A 65 14.40 2.86 1.59
CA PRO A 65 14.20 2.52 2.98
C PRO A 65 13.16 3.44 3.64
N PRO A 66 12.31 2.90 4.56
CA PRO A 66 11.41 3.73 5.33
C PRO A 66 12.19 4.75 6.17
N SER A 67 11.57 5.91 6.42
CA SER A 67 12.20 6.95 7.23
C SER A 67 12.59 6.42 8.62
N PRO A 68 13.67 6.93 9.25
CA PRO A 68 14.09 6.49 10.58
C PRO A 68 13.01 6.63 11.68
N SER A 69 12.06 7.53 11.48
CA SER A 69 10.93 7.78 12.38
C SER A 69 9.66 7.00 12.01
N TRP A 70 9.72 6.07 11.06
CA TRP A 70 8.55 5.31 10.64
C TRP A 70 7.97 4.46 11.77
N LEU A 71 6.67 4.63 12.01
CA LEU A 71 5.96 3.98 13.11
C LEU A 71 5.89 2.45 12.95
N GLY A 72 6.10 1.93 11.74
CA GLY A 72 6.08 0.48 11.46
C GLY A 72 7.13 -0.29 12.23
N PHE A 73 8.24 0.32 12.61
CA PHE A 73 9.24 -0.30 13.50
C PHE A 73 8.67 -0.72 14.86
N ARG A 74 7.57 -0.10 15.32
CA ARG A 74 6.87 -0.46 16.56
C ARG A 74 5.76 -1.49 16.36
N SER A 75 5.49 -1.90 15.13
CA SER A 75 4.46 -2.90 14.84
C SER A 75 4.84 -4.27 15.40
N GLY A 76 3.85 -4.97 15.95
CA GLY A 76 3.98 -6.37 16.35
C GLY A 76 4.07 -7.34 15.15
N ARG A 77 3.87 -6.84 13.93
CA ARG A 77 3.87 -7.64 12.69
C ARG A 77 5.22 -7.54 12.00
N ASP A 78 5.89 -8.67 11.86
CA ASP A 78 7.24 -8.72 11.32
C ASP A 78 7.33 -8.23 9.87
N LYS A 79 6.40 -8.68 9.02
CA LYS A 79 6.34 -8.23 7.62
C LYS A 79 6.13 -6.73 7.50
N VAL A 80 5.34 -6.12 8.41
CA VAL A 80 5.22 -4.66 8.46
C VAL A 80 6.60 -4.07 8.68
N ARG A 81 7.27 -4.38 9.80
CA ARG A 81 8.58 -3.84 10.15
C ARG A 81 9.65 -3.99 9.06
N ARG A 82 9.68 -5.14 8.40
CA ARG A 82 10.75 -5.48 7.45
C ARG A 82 10.50 -4.98 6.03
N SER A 83 9.24 -4.90 5.60
CA SER A 83 8.92 -4.46 4.23
C SER A 83 8.92 -2.95 4.06
N GLY A 84 8.91 -2.15 5.13
CA GLY A 84 8.67 -0.71 5.01
C GLY A 84 7.20 -0.34 4.73
N LEU A 85 6.31 -1.34 4.60
CA LEU A 85 4.91 -1.14 4.21
C LEU A 85 3.97 -1.49 5.36
N TRP A 86 2.86 -0.74 5.50
CA TRP A 86 1.79 -1.11 6.42
C TRP A 86 0.89 -2.22 5.83
N ASN A 87 1.52 -3.31 5.38
CA ASN A 87 0.86 -4.40 4.65
C ASN A 87 1.43 -5.77 5.07
N GLN A 88 0.66 -6.83 4.84
CA GLN A 88 0.98 -8.22 5.20
C GLN A 88 1.01 -9.18 4.00
N ARG A 89 0.25 -8.86 2.96
CA ARG A 89 0.10 -9.70 1.76
C ARG A 89 1.08 -9.24 0.70
N HIS A 90 1.62 -10.17 -0.09
CA HIS A 90 2.47 -9.90 -1.26
C HIS A 90 3.83 -9.20 -1.00
N VAL A 91 4.11 -8.73 0.23
CA VAL A 91 5.36 -8.05 0.59
C VAL A 91 6.60 -8.94 0.57
N ASP A 92 6.41 -10.25 0.59
CA ASP A 92 7.46 -11.28 0.53
C ASP A 92 7.45 -12.05 -0.79
N GLU A 93 6.68 -11.59 -1.77
CA GLU A 93 6.67 -12.14 -3.12
C GLU A 93 7.69 -11.44 -4.01
N ASN A 94 8.19 -12.15 -5.02
CA ASN A 94 8.94 -11.52 -6.10
C ASN A 94 7.93 -10.92 -7.11
N TYR A 95 8.15 -9.68 -7.52
CA TYR A 95 7.39 -9.12 -8.63
C TYR A 95 7.88 -9.72 -9.96
N GLU A 96 6.97 -9.84 -10.94
CA GLU A 96 7.28 -10.23 -12.31
C GLU A 96 7.49 -8.97 -13.16
N PRO A 97 8.69 -8.68 -13.70
CA PRO A 97 8.97 -7.41 -14.38
C PRO A 97 8.01 -7.01 -15.51
N ARG A 98 7.41 -8.00 -16.20
CA ARG A 98 6.38 -7.78 -17.23
C ARG A 98 5.14 -7.05 -16.73
N PHE A 99 4.92 -7.02 -15.41
CA PHE A 99 3.80 -6.26 -14.84
C PHE A 99 3.91 -4.76 -15.10
N LEU A 100 5.12 -4.23 -15.31
CA LEU A 100 5.32 -2.82 -15.62
C LEU A 100 4.71 -2.47 -16.97
N ASP A 101 4.88 -3.33 -17.99
CA ASP A 101 4.25 -3.16 -19.31
C ASP A 101 2.71 -3.20 -19.19
N VAL A 102 2.20 -4.09 -18.34
CA VAL A 102 0.76 -4.21 -18.05
C VAL A 102 0.23 -2.96 -17.34
N LEU A 103 0.97 -2.43 -16.37
CA LEU A 103 0.64 -1.21 -15.66
C LEU A 103 0.65 -0.01 -16.60
N GLU A 104 1.67 0.12 -17.44
CA GLU A 104 1.79 1.17 -18.46
C GLU A 104 0.58 1.16 -19.41
N THR A 105 0.21 -0.02 -19.94
CA THR A 105 -0.99 -0.17 -20.79
C THR A 105 -2.28 0.25 -20.08
N ALA A 106 -2.38 0.03 -18.76
CA ALA A 106 -3.53 0.48 -17.98
C ALA A 106 -3.52 2.01 -17.77
N ILE A 107 -2.35 2.61 -17.60
CA ILE A 107 -2.17 4.07 -17.46
C ILE A 107 -2.54 4.76 -18.78
N GLU A 108 -2.07 4.29 -19.92
CA GLU A 108 -2.38 4.88 -21.24
C GLU A 108 -3.89 4.90 -21.51
N ARG A 109 -4.60 3.82 -21.17
CA ARG A 109 -6.06 3.77 -21.30
C ARG A 109 -6.80 4.75 -20.39
N SER A 110 -6.19 5.15 -19.26
CA SER A 110 -6.78 6.14 -18.35
C SER A 110 -6.68 7.58 -18.87
N THR A 111 -5.73 7.86 -19.76
CA THR A 111 -5.54 9.19 -20.36
C THR A 111 -6.37 9.42 -21.62
N ASP A 112 -6.86 8.34 -22.23
CA ASP A 112 -7.73 8.36 -23.41
C ASP A 112 -9.23 8.53 -23.07
N SER A 113 -9.58 8.60 -21.77
CA SER A 113 -10.95 8.65 -21.24
C SER A 113 -11.39 10.05 -20.81
#